data_AF-B8MN04-F1
#
_entry.id   AF-B8MN04-F1
#
_cell.length_a   1.000
_cell.length_b   1.000
_cell.length_c   1.000
_cell.angle_alpha   90.00
_cell.angle_beta   90.00
_cell.angle_gamma   90.00
#
_symmetry.space_group_name_H-M   'P 1'
#
loop_
_entity.id
_entity.type
_entity.pdbx_description
1 polymer ?
#
loop_
_entity_poly.entity_id
_entity_poly.type
_entity_poly.pdbx_seq_one_letter_code
_entity_poly.pdbx_strand_id
1 'polypeptide(L)'
;MGPKEAQYNNQRLLNEGQSQALIRWINHLTEKGLPLTNSMLANFARDICGRKPGKNWAIRWLRSHSDQVISRYSMGLDMDRKNADKAWKYAIVKEAVNDVYDKKSKKLSNEVHRIQAENALLKAQVEGLQRTVVNLKKRQNKKKPLLLDLHSEKEGGAIFFSPSKVQQARDLQLQKDKNTAQEQARKDDKKLQQKLAREAQKLERIEKAQIRQTKREQRQQEAAEKERQKEEQKLAKLADLQLQKDVLTTPKPCTNQRNPNSKQSKPKISNEAKEEVIEEVIATNRRGRQIRLPVRYR
;
A
#
# COMPACT_ATOMS: atom_id res chain seq x y z
N MET A 1 46.67 -28.37 12.30
CA MET A 1 45.88 -27.17 11.93
C MET A 1 45.86 -27.07 10.41
N GLY A 2 44.77 -27.46 9.75
CA GLY A 2 44.66 -27.24 8.30
C GLY A 2 44.67 -25.72 8.03
N PRO A 3 45.37 -25.25 6.99
CA PRO A 3 45.56 -23.82 6.78
C PRO A 3 44.19 -23.18 6.50
N LYS A 4 43.95 -21.98 7.05
CA LYS A 4 42.70 -21.21 6.89
C LYS A 4 42.23 -21.13 5.42
N GLU A 5 43.16 -21.23 4.48
CA GLU A 5 42.95 -21.32 3.03
C GLU A 5 42.08 -22.51 2.60
N ALA A 6 42.26 -23.70 3.20
CA ALA A 6 41.46 -24.88 2.87
C ALA A 6 40.00 -24.73 3.32
N GLN A 7 39.76 -24.09 4.48
CA GLN A 7 38.42 -23.74 4.93
C GLN A 7 37.76 -22.68 4.04
N TYR A 8 38.52 -21.69 3.56
CA TYR A 8 38.05 -20.69 2.60
C TYR A 8 37.71 -21.31 1.24
N ASN A 9 38.52 -22.25 0.76
CA ASN A 9 38.30 -22.95 -0.50
C ASN A 9 37.04 -23.84 -0.46
N ASN A 10 36.75 -24.48 0.69
CA ASN A 10 35.54 -25.27 0.87
C ASN A 10 34.25 -24.43 0.98
N GLN A 11 34.35 -23.14 1.28
CA GLN A 11 33.21 -22.20 1.33
C GLN A 11 32.95 -21.50 -0.02
N ARG A 12 33.88 -21.56 -0.97
CA ARG A 12 33.72 -20.95 -2.30
C ARG A 12 32.76 -21.79 -3.15
N LEU A 13 31.92 -21.09 -3.92
CA LEU A 13 30.96 -21.73 -4.82
C LEU A 13 31.67 -22.42 -5.99
N LEU A 14 32.73 -21.79 -6.52
CA LEU A 14 33.57 -22.28 -7.60
C LEU A 14 34.94 -22.66 -7.04
N ASN A 15 35.49 -23.78 -7.48
CA ASN A 15 36.90 -24.11 -7.27
C ASN A 15 37.80 -23.14 -8.07
N GLU A 16 39.09 -23.06 -7.73
CA GLU A 16 40.06 -22.20 -8.40
C GLU A 16 40.14 -22.51 -9.91
N GLY A 17 40.23 -23.80 -10.27
CA GLY A 17 40.22 -24.22 -11.69
C GLY A 17 38.93 -23.88 -12.44
N GLN A 18 37.78 -23.93 -11.74
CA GLN A 18 36.49 -23.52 -12.33
C GLN A 18 36.39 -21.99 -12.48
N SER A 19 36.97 -21.25 -11.54
CA SER A 19 37.07 -19.78 -11.61
C SER A 19 37.95 -19.37 -12.77
N GLN A 20 39.09 -20.04 -12.99
CA GLN A 20 39.97 -19.79 -14.13
C GLN A 20 39.30 -20.09 -15.48
N ALA A 21 38.59 -21.21 -15.59
CA ALA A 21 37.83 -21.53 -16.80
C ALA A 21 36.74 -20.49 -17.07
N LEU A 22 36.05 -20.04 -16.01
CA LEU A 22 35.05 -18.98 -16.11
C LEU A 22 35.67 -17.65 -16.54
N ILE A 23 36.83 -17.26 -15.99
CA ILE A 23 37.56 -16.04 -16.39
C ILE A 23 37.92 -16.08 -17.89
N ARG A 24 38.49 -17.18 -18.37
CA ARG A 24 38.85 -17.36 -19.79
C ARG A 24 37.63 -17.23 -20.70
N TRP A 25 36.52 -17.84 -20.31
CA TRP A 25 35.25 -17.75 -21.04
C TRP A 25 34.70 -16.33 -21.09
N ILE A 26 34.78 -15.60 -19.97
CA ILE A 26 34.33 -14.21 -19.86
C ILE A 26 35.17 -13.30 -20.76
N ASN A 27 36.49 -13.45 -20.73
CA ASN A 27 37.40 -12.66 -21.55
C ASN A 27 37.13 -12.92 -23.05
N HIS A 28 36.94 -14.18 -23.45
CA HIS A 28 36.55 -14.55 -24.82
C HIS A 28 35.22 -13.93 -25.28
N LEU A 29 34.20 -13.93 -24.41
CA LEU A 29 32.92 -13.27 -24.72
C LEU A 29 33.07 -11.75 -24.86
N THR A 30 33.92 -11.16 -24.02
CA THR A 30 34.18 -9.72 -24.01
C THR A 30 34.92 -9.29 -25.27
N GLU A 31 35.88 -10.09 -25.74
CA GLU A 31 36.58 -9.88 -27.02
C GLU A 31 35.63 -9.95 -28.22
N LYS A 32 34.58 -10.77 -28.13
CA LYS A 32 33.51 -10.85 -29.14
C LYS A 32 32.45 -9.74 -29.04
N GLY A 33 32.63 -8.76 -28.16
CA GLY A 33 31.72 -7.63 -28.00
C GLY A 33 30.42 -7.97 -27.27
N LEU A 34 30.35 -9.09 -26.55
CA LEU A 34 29.19 -9.48 -25.74
C LEU A 34 29.45 -9.11 -24.27
N PRO A 35 28.88 -8.00 -23.76
CA PRO A 35 29.14 -7.57 -22.40
C PRO A 35 28.46 -8.51 -21.41
N LEU A 36 29.23 -9.02 -20.46
CA LEU A 36 28.72 -9.94 -19.47
C LEU A 36 27.98 -9.22 -18.34
N THR A 37 26.70 -9.54 -18.17
CA THR A 37 25.91 -9.03 -17.04
C THR A 37 26.13 -9.87 -15.78
N ASN A 38 25.95 -9.26 -14.59
CA ASN A 38 26.00 -9.97 -13.31
C ASN A 38 25.04 -11.17 -13.25
N SER A 39 23.90 -11.08 -13.94
CA SER A 39 22.94 -12.16 -14.09
C SER A 39 23.48 -13.31 -14.94
N MET A 40 24.15 -13.01 -16.05
CA MET A 40 24.79 -14.03 -16.89
C MET A 40 25.94 -14.71 -16.16
N LEU A 41 26.74 -13.96 -15.40
CA LEU A 41 27.80 -14.51 -14.55
C LEU A 41 27.25 -15.47 -13.50
N ALA A 42 26.14 -15.10 -12.83
CA ALA A 42 25.47 -15.97 -11.87
C ALA A 42 24.83 -17.20 -12.55
N ASN A 43 24.36 -17.08 -13.79
CA ASN A 43 23.86 -18.21 -14.56
C ASN A 43 24.99 -19.19 -14.91
N PHE A 44 26.14 -18.72 -15.40
CA PHE A 44 27.28 -19.58 -15.69
C PHE A 44 27.81 -20.29 -14.44
N ALA A 45 27.92 -19.58 -13.32
CA ALA A 45 28.30 -20.20 -12.06
C ALA A 45 27.27 -21.22 -11.56
N ARG A 46 25.97 -20.98 -11.78
CA ARG A 46 24.93 -21.97 -11.49
C ARG A 46 25.08 -23.20 -12.37
N ASP A 47 25.37 -23.01 -13.65
CA ASP A 47 25.45 -24.11 -14.63
C ASP A 47 26.70 -24.98 -14.37
N ILE A 48 27.80 -24.38 -13.88
CA ILE A 48 29.01 -25.10 -13.47
C ILE A 48 28.83 -25.84 -12.13
N CYS A 49 28.16 -25.22 -11.14
CA CYS A 49 28.10 -25.74 -9.78
C CYS A 49 26.82 -26.50 -9.43
N GLY A 50 25.80 -26.46 -10.30
CA GLY A 50 24.46 -27.01 -10.05
C GLY A 50 23.68 -26.33 -8.91
N ARG A 51 24.28 -25.33 -8.24
CA ARG A 51 23.70 -24.58 -7.10
C ARG A 51 23.59 -23.10 -7.43
N LYS A 52 22.50 -22.48 -7.00
CA LYS A 52 22.23 -21.06 -7.27
C LYS A 52 23.17 -20.17 -6.45
N PRO A 53 23.99 -19.29 -7.09
CA PRO A 53 24.81 -18.33 -6.38
C PRO A 53 23.97 -17.32 -5.59
N GLY A 54 24.52 -16.84 -4.47
CA GLY A 54 23.89 -15.78 -3.67
C GLY A 54 23.82 -14.44 -4.41
N LYS A 55 22.92 -13.53 -3.98
CA LYS A 55 22.65 -12.23 -4.64
C LYS A 55 23.89 -11.40 -4.93
N ASN A 56 24.84 -11.37 -4.00
CA ASN A 56 26.07 -10.57 -4.10
C ASN A 56 27.28 -11.38 -4.59
N TRP A 57 27.08 -12.66 -4.93
CA TRP A 57 28.18 -13.55 -5.28
C TRP A 57 28.89 -13.09 -6.55
N ALA A 58 28.14 -12.75 -7.60
CA ALA A 58 28.70 -12.26 -8.87
C ALA A 58 29.61 -11.03 -8.66
N ILE A 59 29.16 -10.07 -7.84
CA ILE A 59 29.90 -8.86 -7.50
C ILE A 59 31.16 -9.19 -6.69
N ARG A 60 31.05 -10.06 -5.69
CA ARG A 60 32.19 -10.46 -4.84
C ARG A 60 33.25 -11.24 -5.62
N TRP A 61 32.81 -12.18 -6.45
CA TRP A 61 33.68 -12.98 -7.30
C TRP A 61 34.42 -12.09 -8.31
N LEU A 62 33.71 -11.14 -8.91
CA LEU A 62 34.33 -10.20 -9.85
C LEU A 62 35.35 -9.27 -9.17
N ARG A 63 35.06 -8.78 -7.96
CA ARG A 63 36.04 -7.99 -7.17
C ARG A 63 37.27 -8.81 -6.76
N SER A 64 37.10 -10.11 -6.57
CA SER A 64 38.19 -11.02 -6.20
C SER A 64 39.08 -11.42 -7.37
N HIS A 65 38.65 -11.19 -8.62
CA HIS A 65 39.38 -11.56 -9.84
C HIS A 65 39.42 -10.38 -10.83
N SER A 66 39.36 -9.14 -10.31
CA SER A 66 39.33 -7.92 -11.12
C SER A 66 40.64 -7.66 -11.87
N ASP A 67 41.72 -8.29 -11.42
CA ASP A 67 43.05 -8.32 -12.02
C ASP A 67 43.11 -9.18 -13.29
N GLN A 68 42.32 -10.26 -13.36
CA GLN A 68 42.36 -11.25 -14.44
C GLN A 68 41.21 -11.14 -15.43
N VAL A 69 40.11 -10.50 -15.04
CA VAL A 69 38.96 -10.22 -15.91
C VAL A 69 39.18 -8.89 -16.62
N ILE A 70 38.99 -8.86 -17.95
CA ILE A 70 39.09 -7.63 -18.74
C ILE A 70 38.16 -6.57 -18.14
N SER A 71 38.76 -5.53 -17.53
CA SER A 71 38.15 -4.50 -16.66
C SER A 71 37.07 -3.62 -17.34
N ARG A 72 36.68 -3.92 -18.59
CA ARG A 72 35.82 -3.04 -19.36
C ARG A 72 34.35 -3.04 -18.94
N TYR A 73 33.80 -4.07 -18.29
CA TYR A 73 32.34 -4.18 -18.14
C TYR A 73 31.91 -4.86 -16.84
N SER A 74 31.19 -4.15 -15.97
CA SER A 74 30.24 -4.81 -15.04
C SER A 74 29.30 -3.86 -14.28
N MET A 75 29.64 -2.58 -14.13
CA MET A 75 28.75 -1.61 -13.46
C MET A 75 28.52 -0.34 -14.28
N GLY A 76 29.57 0.24 -14.87
CA GLY A 76 29.45 1.45 -15.71
C GLY A 76 28.48 1.25 -16.86
N LEU A 77 28.69 0.22 -17.69
CA LEU A 77 27.96 0.10 -18.95
C LEU A 77 26.49 -0.37 -18.85
N ASP A 78 26.08 -1.10 -17.79
CA ASP A 78 24.64 -1.35 -17.56
C ASP A 78 23.93 -0.09 -17.05
N MET A 79 24.65 0.75 -16.30
CA MET A 79 24.16 2.06 -15.90
C MET A 79 24.12 3.01 -17.11
N ASP A 80 25.15 3.00 -17.96
CA ASP A 80 25.23 3.81 -19.18
C ASP A 80 24.19 3.40 -20.20
N ARG A 81 23.88 2.11 -20.34
CA ARG A 81 22.77 1.66 -21.19
C ARG A 81 21.41 2.13 -20.66
N LYS A 82 21.18 2.01 -19.35
CA LYS A 82 19.95 2.53 -18.71
C LYS A 82 19.86 4.06 -18.78
N ASN A 83 21.00 4.74 -18.72
CA ASN A 83 21.09 6.19 -18.82
C ASN A 83 20.93 6.67 -20.26
N ALA A 84 21.52 5.97 -21.24
CA ALA A 84 21.30 6.18 -22.67
C ALA A 84 19.82 5.94 -23.01
N ASP A 85 19.23 4.89 -22.44
CA ASP A 85 17.81 4.58 -22.59
C ASP A 85 16.88 5.64 -22.02
N LYS A 86 17.36 6.42 -21.05
CA LYS A 86 16.68 7.62 -20.55
C LYS A 86 17.00 8.82 -21.44
N ALA A 87 18.24 8.99 -21.86
CA ALA A 87 18.75 10.12 -22.62
C ALA A 87 18.06 10.26 -23.99
N TRP A 88 17.87 9.17 -24.74
CA TRP A 88 17.14 9.25 -26.01
C TRP A 88 15.68 9.66 -25.82
N LYS A 89 15.06 9.30 -24.69
CA LYS A 89 13.68 9.70 -24.37
C LYS A 89 13.60 11.17 -24.03
N TYR A 90 14.54 11.68 -23.24
CA TYR A 90 14.68 13.11 -22.99
C TYR A 90 14.99 13.87 -24.28
N ALA A 91 15.73 13.28 -25.21
CA ALA A 91 16.00 13.86 -26.53
C ALA A 91 14.72 13.98 -27.37
N ILE A 92 13.88 12.93 -27.43
CA ILE A 92 12.60 12.99 -28.15
C ILE A 92 11.65 14.03 -27.56
N VAL A 93 11.50 14.07 -26.23
CA VAL A 93 10.65 15.08 -25.58
C VAL A 93 11.20 16.49 -25.81
N LYS A 94 12.53 16.64 -25.84
CA LYS A 94 13.20 17.92 -26.11
C LYS A 94 13.07 18.35 -27.59
N GLU A 95 13.04 17.42 -28.52
CA GLU A 95 12.82 17.69 -29.94
C GLU A 95 11.37 18.07 -30.23
N ALA A 96 10.41 17.40 -29.58
CA ALA A 96 8.98 17.65 -29.79
C ALA A 96 8.46 18.93 -29.10
N VAL A 97 9.25 19.58 -28.25
CA VAL A 97 8.81 20.68 -27.39
C VAL A 97 9.73 21.88 -27.55
N ASN A 98 9.16 23.05 -27.87
CA ASN A 98 9.90 24.30 -28.06
C ASN A 98 10.60 24.82 -26.78
N ASP A 99 9.99 24.66 -25.61
CA ASP A 99 10.60 24.98 -24.31
C ASP A 99 10.45 23.82 -23.31
N VAL A 100 11.58 23.22 -22.96
CA VAL A 100 11.69 22.10 -22.02
C VAL A 100 11.28 22.51 -20.60
N TYR A 101 11.41 23.79 -20.25
CA TYR A 101 11.13 24.29 -18.91
C TYR A 101 9.67 24.67 -18.68
N ASP A 102 8.85 24.74 -19.73
CA ASP A 102 7.43 25.03 -19.64
C ASP A 102 6.70 23.98 -18.78
N LYS A 103 5.66 24.43 -18.08
CA LYS A 103 4.86 23.60 -17.16
C LYS A 103 4.15 22.47 -17.92
N LYS A 104 3.70 22.71 -19.16
CA LYS A 104 3.05 21.67 -19.98
C LYS A 104 4.06 20.60 -20.40
N SER A 105 5.27 21.01 -20.77
CA SER A 105 6.39 20.15 -21.12
C SER A 105 6.82 19.24 -19.98
N LYS A 106 6.94 19.79 -18.77
CA LYS A 106 7.24 19.00 -17.55
C LYS A 106 6.14 17.99 -17.24
N LYS A 107 4.87 18.38 -17.36
CA LYS A 107 3.74 17.44 -17.21
C LYS A 107 3.81 16.31 -18.22
N LEU A 108 4.05 16.62 -19.49
CA LEU A 108 4.20 15.63 -20.55
C LEU A 108 5.36 14.67 -20.27
N SER A 109 6.53 15.20 -19.90
CA SER A 109 7.69 14.38 -19.54
C SER A 109 7.38 13.44 -18.36
N ASN A 110 6.78 13.94 -17.28
CA ASN A 110 6.38 13.12 -16.14
C ASN A 110 5.41 12.00 -16.53
N GLU A 111 4.49 12.31 -17.44
CA GLU A 111 3.51 11.35 -17.94
C GLU A 111 4.15 10.27 -18.81
N VAL A 112 5.10 10.64 -19.67
CA VAL A 112 5.92 9.69 -20.45
C VAL A 112 6.68 8.75 -19.51
N HIS A 113 7.25 9.28 -18.42
CA HIS A 113 7.92 8.44 -17.40
C HIS A 113 6.94 7.50 -16.69
N ARG A 114 5.74 7.97 -16.34
CA ARG A 114 4.67 7.18 -15.73
C ARG A 114 4.27 6.02 -16.64
N ILE A 115 3.91 6.32 -17.89
CA ILE A 115 3.50 5.32 -18.90
C ILE A 115 4.62 4.31 -19.13
N GLN A 116 5.88 4.75 -19.14
CA GLN A 116 7.01 3.83 -19.29
C GLN A 116 7.15 2.88 -18.10
N ALA A 117 6.99 3.38 -16.87
CA ALA A 117 7.02 2.54 -15.69
C ALA A 117 5.89 1.51 -15.72
N GLU A 118 4.67 1.93 -16.10
CA GLU A 118 3.52 1.05 -16.28
C GLU A 118 3.78 -0.01 -17.36
N ASN A 119 4.34 0.38 -18.52
CA ASN A 119 4.70 -0.56 -19.59
C ASN A 119 5.77 -1.58 -19.14
N ALA A 120 6.75 -1.16 -18.35
CA ALA A 120 7.75 -2.08 -17.80
C ALA A 120 7.12 -3.09 -16.83
N LEU A 121 6.19 -2.64 -15.97
CA LEU A 121 5.44 -3.51 -15.07
C LEU A 121 4.55 -4.48 -15.84
N LEU A 122 3.82 -4.01 -16.85
CA LEU A 122 2.97 -4.84 -17.70
C LEU A 122 3.78 -5.90 -18.45
N LYS A 123 4.92 -5.53 -19.04
CA LYS A 123 5.82 -6.50 -19.69
C LYS A 123 6.30 -7.58 -18.70
N ALA A 124 6.71 -7.18 -17.50
CA ALA A 124 7.13 -8.13 -16.47
C ALA A 124 5.98 -9.06 -16.03
N GLN A 125 4.75 -8.55 -15.92
CA GLN A 125 3.56 -9.35 -15.63
C GLN A 125 3.26 -10.35 -16.75
N VAL A 126 3.28 -9.91 -18.01
CA VAL A 126 3.05 -10.78 -19.18
C VAL A 126 4.10 -11.87 -19.25
N GLU A 127 5.39 -11.56 -19.08
CA GLU A 127 6.44 -12.57 -19.01
C GLU A 127 6.23 -13.55 -17.85
N GLY A 128 5.83 -13.03 -16.67
CA GLY A 128 5.47 -13.84 -15.51
C GLY A 128 4.36 -14.83 -15.82
N LEU A 129 3.25 -14.35 -16.40
CA LEU A 129 2.11 -15.16 -16.81
C LEU A 129 2.52 -16.21 -17.85
N GLN A 130 3.27 -15.83 -18.88
CA GLN A 130 3.79 -16.76 -19.89
C GLN A 130 4.63 -17.87 -19.25
N ARG A 131 5.54 -17.53 -18.33
CA ARG A 131 6.33 -18.53 -17.57
C ARG A 131 5.43 -19.45 -16.76
N THR A 132 4.39 -18.93 -16.10
CA THR A 132 3.44 -19.77 -15.36
C THR A 132 2.68 -20.72 -16.29
N VAL A 133 2.19 -20.26 -17.43
CA VAL A 133 1.51 -21.10 -18.43
C VAL A 133 2.42 -22.20 -18.93
N VAL A 134 3.68 -21.90 -19.27
CA VAL A 134 4.66 -22.91 -19.69
C VAL A 134 4.90 -23.94 -18.57
N ASN A 135 5.07 -23.49 -17.33
CA ASN A 135 5.28 -24.38 -16.19
C ASN A 135 4.05 -25.26 -15.92
N LEU A 136 2.84 -24.72 -16.07
CA LEU A 136 1.59 -25.46 -15.94
C LEU A 136 1.45 -26.51 -17.05
N LYS A 137 1.72 -26.16 -18.31
CA LYS A 137 1.75 -27.14 -19.42
C LYS A 137 2.77 -28.26 -19.16
N LYS A 138 3.98 -27.92 -18.71
CA LYS A 138 5.00 -28.91 -18.32
C LYS A 138 4.54 -29.81 -17.19
N ARG A 139 3.78 -29.29 -16.22
CA ARG A 139 3.20 -30.09 -15.12
C ARG A 139 2.05 -30.98 -15.59
N GLN A 140 1.17 -30.49 -16.47
CA GLN A 140 0.09 -31.30 -17.04
C GLN A 140 0.63 -32.50 -17.83
N ASN A 141 1.75 -32.34 -18.53
CA ASN A 141 2.39 -33.43 -19.27
C ASN A 141 3.13 -34.44 -18.38
N LYS A 142 3.25 -34.20 -17.06
CA LYS A 142 3.79 -35.20 -16.12
C LYS A 142 2.67 -36.19 -15.78
N LYS A 143 2.79 -37.40 -16.30
CA LYS A 143 1.93 -38.52 -15.88
C LYS A 143 2.20 -38.83 -14.41
N LYS A 144 1.15 -38.88 -13.58
CA LYS A 144 1.27 -39.39 -12.20
C LYS A 144 1.53 -40.90 -12.29
N PRO A 145 2.57 -41.43 -11.63
CA PRO A 145 2.76 -42.88 -11.55
C PRO A 145 1.56 -43.47 -10.81
N LEU A 146 1.04 -44.59 -11.32
CA LEU A 146 -0.02 -45.33 -10.63
C LEU A 146 0.63 -45.99 -9.40
N LEU A 147 0.31 -45.52 -8.21
CA LEU A 147 0.77 -46.14 -6.97
C LEU A 147 -0.05 -47.41 -6.74
N LEU A 148 0.56 -48.57 -7.00
CA LEU A 148 0.04 -49.85 -6.55
C LEU A 148 0.64 -50.10 -5.18
N ASP A 149 -0.09 -49.73 -4.12
CA ASP A 149 0.30 -50.00 -2.75
C ASP A 149 0.38 -51.53 -2.55
N LEU A 150 1.60 -52.08 -2.55
CA LEU A 150 1.86 -53.46 -2.18
C LEU A 150 2.93 -53.52 -1.10
N HIS A 151 2.59 -54.19 -0.01
CA HIS A 151 3.58 -54.72 0.91
C HIS A 151 4.22 -55.94 0.23
N SER A 152 5.50 -55.86 -0.11
CA SER A 152 6.27 -57.02 -0.57
C SER A 152 7.33 -57.31 0.47
N GLU A 153 7.19 -58.45 1.15
CA GLU A 153 8.17 -58.98 2.09
C GLU A 153 9.46 -59.45 1.39
N LYS A 154 9.49 -59.46 0.05
CA LYS A 154 10.66 -59.85 -0.76
C LYS A 154 11.14 -58.68 -1.60
N GLU A 155 12.33 -58.21 -1.26
CA GLU A 155 13.02 -57.05 -1.83
C GLU A 155 13.64 -57.41 -3.20
N GLY A 156 13.36 -56.59 -4.22
CA GLY A 156 14.26 -56.42 -5.38
C GLY A 156 13.85 -57.01 -6.75
N GLY A 157 12.75 -57.75 -6.86
CA GLY A 157 12.29 -58.32 -8.15
C GLY A 157 11.36 -57.40 -8.96
N ALA A 158 11.36 -57.52 -10.29
CA ALA A 158 10.35 -56.89 -11.14
C ALA A 158 8.96 -57.49 -10.86
N ILE A 159 7.98 -56.63 -10.57
CA ILE A 159 6.61 -57.05 -10.24
C ILE A 159 5.73 -56.91 -11.49
N PHE A 160 5.21 -58.03 -11.99
CA PHE A 160 4.20 -58.01 -13.04
C PHE A 160 2.80 -57.83 -12.44
N PHE A 161 2.02 -56.90 -12.97
CA PHE A 161 0.66 -56.62 -12.49
C PHE A 161 -0.39 -57.18 -13.44
N SER A 162 -1.39 -57.86 -12.88
CA SER A 162 -2.58 -58.26 -13.64
C SER A 162 -3.45 -57.05 -13.99
N PRO A 163 -4.16 -57.06 -15.13
CA PRO A 163 -5.02 -55.95 -15.56
C PRO A 163 -6.04 -55.50 -14.50
N SER A 164 -6.63 -56.44 -13.76
CA SER A 164 -7.58 -56.13 -12.69
C SER A 164 -6.94 -55.33 -11.54
N LYS A 165 -5.68 -55.59 -11.21
CA LYS A 165 -4.97 -54.90 -10.11
C LYS A 165 -4.59 -53.47 -10.50
N VAL A 166 -4.28 -53.26 -11.77
CA VAL A 166 -4.07 -51.92 -12.35
C VAL A 166 -5.39 -51.12 -12.33
N GLN A 167 -6.53 -51.76 -12.60
CA GLN A 167 -7.83 -51.11 -12.54
C GLN A 167 -8.17 -50.64 -11.11
N GLN A 168 -7.99 -51.51 -10.11
CA GLN A 168 -8.21 -51.16 -8.70
C GLN A 168 -7.38 -49.95 -8.25
N ALA A 169 -6.11 -49.88 -8.65
CA ALA A 169 -5.26 -48.74 -8.32
C ALA A 169 -5.71 -47.44 -9.02
N ARG A 170 -6.25 -47.52 -10.24
CA ARG A 170 -6.88 -46.37 -10.91
C ARG A 170 -8.12 -45.90 -10.17
N ASP A 171 -8.97 -46.82 -9.74
CA ASP A 171 -10.19 -46.50 -9.00
C ASP A 171 -9.86 -45.84 -7.65
N LEU A 172 -8.88 -46.37 -6.91
CA LEU A 172 -8.39 -45.76 -5.68
C LEU A 172 -7.82 -44.35 -5.91
N GLN A 173 -7.04 -44.15 -6.97
CA GLN A 173 -6.52 -42.82 -7.30
C GLN A 173 -7.64 -41.85 -7.67
N LEU A 174 -8.63 -42.30 -8.42
CA LEU A 174 -9.80 -41.51 -8.79
C LEU A 174 -10.60 -41.11 -7.55
N GLN A 175 -10.76 -42.01 -6.58
CA GLN A 175 -11.41 -41.68 -5.30
C GLN A 175 -10.60 -40.68 -4.47
N LYS A 176 -9.27 -40.85 -4.37
CA LYS A 176 -8.38 -39.87 -3.71
C LYS A 176 -8.47 -38.49 -4.38
N ASP A 177 -8.44 -38.44 -5.70
CA ASP A 177 -8.54 -37.20 -6.47
C ASP A 177 -9.93 -36.55 -6.28
N LYS A 178 -11.03 -37.32 -6.23
CA LYS A 178 -12.38 -36.83 -5.89
C LYS A 178 -12.43 -36.23 -4.48
N ASN A 179 -11.90 -36.93 -3.48
CA ASN A 179 -11.91 -36.49 -2.09
C ASN A 179 -11.12 -35.19 -1.90
N THR A 180 -9.93 -35.11 -2.51
CA THR A 180 -9.10 -33.89 -2.45
C THR A 180 -9.75 -32.72 -3.17
N ALA A 181 -10.42 -32.94 -4.30
CA ALA A 181 -11.19 -31.91 -5.00
C ALA A 181 -12.37 -31.40 -4.15
N GLN A 182 -13.11 -32.30 -3.50
CA GLN A 182 -14.18 -31.91 -2.58
C GLN A 182 -13.67 -31.13 -1.36
N GLU A 183 -12.54 -31.55 -0.77
CA GLU A 183 -11.95 -30.82 0.35
C GLU A 183 -11.49 -29.41 -0.07
N GLN A 184 -10.92 -29.28 -1.27
CA GLN A 184 -10.54 -27.99 -1.81
C GLN A 184 -11.75 -27.09 -2.07
N ALA A 185 -12.83 -27.63 -2.65
CA ALA A 185 -14.08 -26.91 -2.83
C ALA A 185 -14.64 -26.40 -1.50
N ARG A 186 -14.69 -27.26 -0.46
CA ARG A 186 -15.11 -26.87 0.90
C ARG A 186 -14.25 -25.74 1.48
N LYS A 187 -12.92 -25.79 1.26
CA LYS A 187 -12.00 -24.73 1.71
C LYS A 187 -12.28 -23.40 0.99
N ASP A 188 -12.57 -23.45 -0.31
CA ASP A 188 -12.82 -22.25 -1.10
C ASP A 188 -14.20 -21.65 -0.81
N ASP A 189 -15.22 -22.47 -0.61
CA ASP A 189 -16.54 -22.04 -0.12
C ASP A 189 -16.43 -21.38 1.26
N LYS A 190 -15.66 -21.95 2.18
CA LYS A 190 -15.39 -21.36 3.49
C LYS A 190 -14.72 -19.99 3.38
N LYS A 191 -13.78 -19.81 2.46
CA LYS A 191 -13.15 -18.50 2.20
C LYS A 191 -14.13 -17.50 1.61
N LEU A 192 -15.00 -17.94 0.70
CA LEU A 192 -16.02 -17.09 0.09
C LEU A 192 -17.03 -16.61 1.13
N GLN A 193 -17.54 -17.53 1.97
CA GLN A 193 -18.43 -17.20 3.09
C GLN A 193 -17.79 -16.20 4.06
N GLN A 194 -16.50 -16.38 4.39
CA GLN A 194 -15.78 -15.43 5.23
C GLN A 194 -15.67 -14.03 4.62
N LYS A 195 -15.51 -13.92 3.30
CA LYS A 195 -15.47 -12.62 2.61
C LYS A 195 -16.84 -11.94 2.66
N LEU A 196 -17.91 -12.66 2.33
CA LEU A 196 -19.28 -12.16 2.39
C LEU A 196 -19.66 -11.71 3.81
N ALA A 197 -19.30 -12.49 4.83
CA ALA A 197 -19.53 -12.12 6.23
C ALA A 197 -18.76 -10.86 6.64
N ARG A 198 -17.50 -10.70 6.20
CA ARG A 198 -16.72 -9.49 6.44
C ARG A 198 -17.32 -8.26 5.76
N GLU A 199 -17.87 -8.43 4.56
CA GLU A 199 -18.53 -7.36 3.82
C GLU A 199 -19.85 -6.95 4.48
N ALA A 200 -20.70 -7.91 4.86
CA ALA A 200 -21.92 -7.66 5.61
C ALA A 200 -21.64 -6.93 6.94
N GLN A 201 -20.62 -7.35 7.69
CA GLN A 201 -20.23 -6.65 8.93
C GLN A 201 -19.73 -5.22 8.69
N LYS A 202 -19.10 -4.94 7.55
CA LYS A 202 -18.68 -3.56 7.21
C LYS A 202 -19.90 -2.69 6.91
N LEU A 203 -20.85 -3.20 6.12
CA LEU A 203 -22.09 -2.50 5.81
C LEU A 203 -22.90 -2.21 7.08
N GLU A 204 -23.09 -3.22 7.94
CA GLU A 204 -23.79 -3.05 9.21
C GLU A 204 -23.12 -2.02 10.13
N ARG A 205 -21.77 -1.94 10.12
CA ARG A 205 -21.04 -0.90 10.88
C ARG A 205 -21.28 0.50 10.32
N ILE A 206 -21.35 0.64 9.00
CA ILE A 206 -21.62 1.92 8.33
C ILE A 206 -23.04 2.38 8.64
N GLU A 207 -24.04 1.50 8.48
CA GLU A 207 -25.44 1.80 8.80
C GLU A 207 -25.61 2.20 10.27
N LYS A 208 -25.02 1.44 11.20
CA LYS A 208 -25.04 1.79 12.64
C LYS A 208 -24.32 3.09 12.96
N ALA A 209 -23.35 3.51 12.15
CA ALA A 209 -22.69 4.81 12.31
C ALA A 209 -23.61 5.94 11.82
N GLN A 210 -24.27 5.75 10.67
CA GLN A 210 -25.25 6.69 10.12
C GLN A 210 -26.45 6.88 11.07
N ILE A 211 -27.04 5.79 11.59
CA ILE A 211 -28.13 5.85 12.58
C ILE A 211 -27.69 6.61 13.84
N ARG A 212 -26.43 6.49 14.24
CA ARG A 212 -25.89 7.24 15.39
C ARG A 212 -25.70 8.72 15.10
N GLN A 213 -25.33 9.08 13.87
CA GLN A 213 -25.23 10.48 13.43
C GLN A 213 -26.62 11.12 13.39
N THR A 214 -27.59 10.48 12.72
CA THR A 214 -28.97 10.99 12.63
C THR A 214 -29.61 11.15 14.00
N LYS A 215 -29.42 10.19 14.92
CA LYS A 215 -29.91 10.29 16.31
C LYS A 215 -29.22 11.39 17.13
N ARG A 216 -27.99 11.79 16.78
CA ARG A 216 -27.31 12.93 17.42
C ARG A 216 -27.87 14.25 16.91
N GLU A 217 -28.06 14.36 15.59
CA GLU A 217 -28.65 15.53 14.94
C GLU A 217 -30.08 15.79 15.46
N GLN A 218 -30.91 14.74 15.56
CA GLN A 218 -32.25 14.86 16.15
C GLN A 218 -32.23 15.39 17.58
N ARG A 219 -31.29 14.92 18.42
CA ARG A 219 -31.16 15.42 19.80
C ARG A 219 -30.70 16.88 19.84
N GLN A 220 -29.84 17.30 18.92
CA GLN A 220 -29.41 18.70 18.81
C GLN A 220 -30.58 19.60 18.39
N GLN A 221 -31.39 19.17 17.42
CA GLN A 221 -32.58 19.89 16.99
C GLN A 221 -33.59 20.02 18.13
N GLU A 222 -33.90 18.93 18.85
CA GLU A 222 -34.82 18.97 19.99
C GLU A 222 -34.31 19.87 21.13
N ALA A 223 -33.01 19.87 21.39
CA ALA A 223 -32.40 20.76 22.39
C ALA A 223 -32.51 22.24 21.97
N ALA A 224 -32.21 22.54 20.70
CA ALA A 224 -32.32 23.89 20.15
C ALA A 224 -33.78 24.40 20.14
N GLU A 225 -34.75 23.53 19.81
CA GLU A 225 -36.17 23.87 19.88
C GLU A 225 -36.61 24.15 21.32
N LYS A 226 -36.14 23.37 22.30
CA LYS A 226 -36.40 23.64 23.73
C LYS A 226 -35.77 24.96 24.19
N GLU A 227 -34.59 25.31 23.69
CA GLU A 227 -33.97 26.61 23.97
C GLU A 227 -34.77 27.76 23.35
N ARG A 228 -35.17 27.62 22.08
CA ARG A 228 -36.06 28.56 21.38
C ARG A 228 -37.36 28.79 22.14
N GLN A 229 -38.02 27.72 22.60
CA GLN A 229 -39.24 27.83 23.41
C GLN A 229 -39.01 28.58 24.72
N LYS A 230 -37.87 28.37 25.40
CA LYS A 230 -37.53 29.12 26.62
C LYS A 230 -37.29 30.60 26.35
N GLU A 231 -36.64 30.93 25.23
CA GLU A 231 -36.43 32.32 24.81
C GLU A 231 -37.74 33.01 24.45
N GLU A 232 -38.60 32.36 23.66
CA GLU A 232 -39.93 32.87 23.32
C GLU A 232 -40.78 33.10 24.58
N GLN A 233 -40.75 32.19 25.55
CA GLN A 233 -41.42 32.40 26.85
C GLN A 233 -40.86 33.60 27.62
N LYS A 234 -39.53 33.81 27.62
CA LYS A 234 -38.92 34.99 28.25
C LYS A 234 -39.35 36.28 27.54
N LEU A 235 -39.35 36.28 26.20
CA LEU A 235 -39.77 37.42 25.40
C LEU A 235 -41.25 37.74 25.58
N ALA A 236 -42.12 36.73 25.59
CA ALA A 236 -43.55 36.90 25.86
C ALA A 236 -43.78 37.53 27.24
N LYS A 237 -43.09 37.03 28.28
CA LYS A 237 -43.14 37.63 29.62
C LYS A 237 -42.67 39.08 29.62
N LEU A 238 -41.61 39.42 28.89
CA LEU A 238 -41.12 40.80 28.77
C LEU A 238 -42.15 41.70 28.04
N ALA A 239 -42.77 41.20 26.97
CA ALA A 239 -43.80 41.92 26.22
C ALA A 239 -45.05 42.17 27.07
N ASP A 240 -45.51 41.18 27.85
CA ASP A 240 -46.62 41.35 28.80
C ASP A 240 -46.30 42.40 29.86
N LEU A 241 -45.07 42.39 30.38
CA LEU A 241 -44.58 43.37 31.35
C LEU A 241 -44.52 44.79 30.73
N GLN A 242 -44.19 44.88 29.44
CA GLN A 242 -44.21 46.14 28.68
C GLN A 242 -45.65 46.63 28.48
N LEU A 243 -46.58 45.76 28.07
CA LEU A 243 -48.00 46.09 27.92
C LEU A 243 -48.62 46.56 29.24
N GLN A 244 -48.28 45.93 30.37
CA GLN A 244 -48.74 46.39 31.70
C GLN A 244 -48.26 47.81 32.00
N LYS A 245 -47.00 48.11 31.68
CA LYS A 245 -46.44 49.47 31.83
C LYS A 245 -47.14 50.46 30.89
N ASP A 246 -47.39 50.06 29.65
CA ASP A 246 -48.04 50.90 28.64
C ASP A 246 -49.51 51.18 28.97
N VAL A 247 -50.25 50.22 29.53
CA VAL A 247 -51.61 50.43 30.06
C VAL A 247 -51.61 51.45 31.20
N LEU A 248 -50.63 51.38 32.09
CA LEU A 248 -50.45 52.36 33.18
C LEU A 248 -50.03 53.74 32.68
N THR A 249 -49.30 53.84 31.56
CA THR A 249 -48.85 55.11 30.96
C THR A 249 -49.77 55.66 29.86
N THR A 250 -50.84 54.96 29.46
CA THR A 250 -51.82 55.51 28.50
C THR A 250 -52.51 56.77 29.08
N PRO A 251 -52.38 57.95 28.44
CA PRO A 251 -53.16 59.10 28.81
C PRO A 251 -54.55 59.01 28.15
N LYS A 252 -55.62 59.27 28.92
CA LYS A 252 -56.98 59.46 28.39
C LYS A 252 -56.98 60.58 27.33
N PRO A 253 -57.76 60.47 26.24
CA PRO A 253 -57.85 61.55 25.26
C PRO A 253 -58.66 62.70 25.88
N CYS A 254 -58.03 63.84 26.07
CA CYS A 254 -58.69 65.12 26.29
C CYS A 254 -57.91 66.21 25.56
N THR A 255 -58.67 66.88 24.70
CA THR A 255 -58.41 68.13 23.98
C THR A 255 -57.70 69.18 24.84
N ASN A 256 -56.59 69.76 24.34
CA ASN A 256 -56.42 71.21 24.15
C ASN A 256 -54.94 71.62 23.91
N GLN A 257 -54.75 72.24 22.74
CA GLN A 257 -53.96 73.43 22.40
C GLN A 257 -52.59 73.75 23.06
N ARG A 258 -51.61 73.94 22.14
CA ARG A 258 -50.56 74.99 22.03
C ARG A 258 -49.25 74.94 22.87
N ASN A 259 -48.16 74.63 22.14
CA ASN A 259 -46.79 75.21 22.08
C ASN A 259 -46.49 76.56 22.80
N PRO A 260 -45.21 77.01 22.94
CA PRO A 260 -43.89 76.32 22.90
C PRO A 260 -42.90 76.81 24.03
N ASN A 261 -41.63 76.38 23.95
CA ASN A 261 -40.40 76.88 24.61
C ASN A 261 -40.06 76.41 26.04
N SER A 262 -38.90 75.73 26.17
CA SER A 262 -37.71 76.25 26.89
C SER A 262 -36.73 75.14 27.32
N LYS A 263 -35.53 75.19 26.70
CA LYS A 263 -34.17 75.00 27.26
C LYS A 263 -33.80 73.78 28.14
N GLN A 264 -32.83 73.03 27.58
CA GLN A 264 -31.53 72.60 28.15
C GLN A 264 -31.49 71.76 29.44
N SER A 265 -30.88 70.57 29.38
CA SER A 265 -29.51 70.32 29.90
C SER A 265 -29.12 68.83 29.83
N LYS A 266 -27.80 68.60 29.72
CA LYS A 266 -27.12 67.29 29.62
C LYS A 266 -27.08 66.54 30.97
N PRO A 267 -26.82 65.22 30.94
CA PRO A 267 -25.62 64.70 31.63
C PRO A 267 -24.84 63.73 30.72
N LYS A 268 -23.52 63.88 30.59
CA LYS A 268 -22.44 63.30 31.41
C LYS A 268 -22.32 61.77 31.32
N ILE A 269 -21.27 61.41 30.59
CA ILE A 269 -20.50 60.17 30.56
C ILE A 269 -20.20 59.68 31.99
N SER A 270 -20.49 58.42 32.26
CA SER A 270 -19.51 57.40 32.71
C SER A 270 -20.25 56.12 33.08
N ASN A 271 -19.88 54.99 32.50
CA ASN A 271 -19.85 53.69 33.15
C ASN A 271 -18.94 52.76 32.33
N GLU A 272 -17.69 52.78 32.77
CA GLU A 272 -16.64 51.78 32.68
C GLU A 272 -17.14 50.36 32.36
N ALA A 273 -16.73 49.85 31.21
CA ALA A 273 -16.83 48.45 30.87
C ALA A 273 -15.90 47.66 31.81
N LYS A 274 -16.51 46.84 32.68
CA LYS A 274 -15.77 45.82 33.43
C LYS A 274 -15.41 44.68 32.49
N GLU A 275 -14.14 44.30 32.57
CA GLU A 275 -13.49 43.19 31.88
C GLU A 275 -14.30 41.89 31.99
N GLU A 276 -14.62 41.27 30.86
CA GLU A 276 -14.74 39.81 30.79
C GLU A 276 -13.37 39.27 30.36
N VAL A 277 -12.54 38.98 31.35
CA VAL A 277 -11.40 38.08 31.17
C VAL A 277 -11.98 36.70 30.89
N ILE A 278 -11.77 36.22 29.67
CA ILE A 278 -12.01 34.84 29.26
C ILE A 278 -11.10 33.96 30.13
N GLU A 279 -11.65 33.29 31.15
CA GLU A 279 -10.94 32.22 31.84
C GLU A 279 -10.86 31.02 30.89
N GLU A 280 -9.68 30.83 30.26
CA GLU A 280 -9.34 29.58 29.60
C GLU A 280 -9.41 28.43 30.61
N VAL A 281 -10.38 27.53 30.43
CA VAL A 281 -10.50 26.30 31.23
C VAL A 281 -9.29 25.41 30.96
N ILE A 282 -8.32 25.44 31.88
CA ILE A 282 -7.11 24.61 31.80
C ILE A 282 -7.48 23.16 32.11
N ALA A 283 -7.40 22.29 31.10
CA ALA A 283 -7.61 20.85 31.27
C ALA A 283 -6.53 20.24 32.19
N THR A 284 -6.95 19.71 33.34
CA THR A 284 -6.11 19.00 34.31
C THR A 284 -6.42 17.51 34.31
N ASN A 285 -5.39 16.66 34.49
CA ASN A 285 -5.59 15.21 34.66
C ASN A 285 -6.17 14.87 36.05
N ARG A 286 -6.64 13.64 36.28
CA ARG A 286 -7.17 13.16 37.59
C ARG A 286 -6.23 13.33 38.80
N ARG A 287 -4.97 13.69 38.57
CA ARG A 287 -3.94 13.96 39.58
C ARG A 287 -3.54 15.46 39.66
N GLY A 288 -4.33 16.36 39.08
CA GLY A 288 -4.13 17.81 39.16
C GLY A 288 -3.00 18.39 38.29
N ARG A 289 -2.42 17.63 37.36
CA ARG A 289 -1.34 18.13 36.48
C ARG A 289 -1.90 18.83 35.23
N GLN A 290 -1.38 20.02 34.93
CA GLN A 290 -1.68 20.79 33.73
C GLN A 290 -1.17 20.09 32.46
N ILE A 291 -2.04 19.90 31.47
CA ILE A 291 -1.67 19.31 30.18
C ILE A 291 -1.29 20.44 29.21
N ARG A 292 -0.03 20.48 28.76
CA ARG A 292 0.44 21.39 27.70
C ARG A 292 0.62 20.61 26.41
N LEU A 293 -0.09 21.01 25.35
CA LEU A 293 0.05 20.39 24.03
C LEU A 293 1.34 20.89 23.34
N PRO A 294 2.09 20.00 22.65
CA PRO A 294 3.30 20.39 21.94
C PRO A 294 3.00 21.29 20.74
N VAL A 295 3.90 22.26 20.49
CA VAL A 295 3.77 23.36 19.50
C VAL A 295 3.45 22.89 18.08
N ARG A 296 3.79 21.65 17.73
CA ARG A 296 3.53 21.07 16.40
C ARG A 296 2.03 20.91 16.06
N TYR A 297 1.15 21.04 17.04
CA TYR A 297 -0.30 20.89 16.89
C TYR A 297 -1.09 22.17 17.25
N ARG A 298 -0.42 23.33 17.34
CA ARG A 298 -1.08 24.63 17.40
C ARG A 298 -1.21 25.23 16.01
#